data_AF-A0A1L8DY35-F1
#
_entry.id   AF-A0A1L8DY35-F1
#
_cell.length_a   1.000
_cell.length_b   1.000
_cell.length_c   1.000
_cell.angle_alpha   90.00
_cell.angle_beta   90.00
_cell.angle_gamma   90.00
#
_symmetry.space_group_name_H-M   'P 1'
#
loop_
_entity.id
_entity.type
_entity.pdbx_description
1 polymer ?
#
loop_
_entity_poly.entity_id
_entity_poly.type
_entity_poly.pdbx_seq_one_letter_code
_entity_poly.pdbx_strand_id
1 'polypeptide(L)'
;MDFGEFQEGQTVLVQLEKSRLLGEFQRYDPRMKAIHLGNVKDFNTMKYHTRAVAIPQRDILTIHSFSSSSGECKKIKETSNKSIVSIESEKSVILTEEQVQDVQMTICNFEYIMQIDKRYFQAVNEMKDQAMVCGKIAVDVIGGRKGRFAKGSLLILGIPRKIFLVDLMSIGCIPDELKDILVARKPQKIIHDSCALNDYFHSLGITLADVSDTWVAHTSATQTTKHIGVNECVAQHLKLPMTTMTQQEEISFTKRPLDLEQCALAAKQVAFLHHLNDHLQEILLKTYYEACKTYQNGISQHDDPTYVAVRMGSKDFQEWLRKF
;
A
#
# COMPACT_ATOMS: atom_id res chain seq x y z
N MET A 1 -5.90 -19.88 19.27
CA MET A 1 -5.98 -19.74 17.80
C MET A 1 -6.50 -21.05 17.26
N ASP A 2 -7.60 -21.01 16.51
CA ASP A 2 -8.07 -22.17 15.77
C ASP A 2 -7.36 -22.21 14.41
N PHE A 3 -6.60 -23.28 14.17
CA PHE A 3 -5.87 -23.50 12.91
C PHE A 3 -6.67 -24.32 11.90
N GLY A 4 -7.92 -24.69 12.24
CA GLY A 4 -8.81 -25.47 11.37
C GLY A 4 -9.36 -24.70 10.16
N GLU A 5 -9.09 -23.40 10.07
CA GLU A 5 -9.53 -22.53 8.98
C GLU A 5 -8.53 -22.46 7.82
N PHE A 6 -7.28 -22.92 8.00
CA PHE A 6 -6.23 -22.84 6.98
C PHE A 6 -6.20 -24.10 6.12
N GLN A 7 -6.16 -23.91 4.79
CA GLN A 7 -6.05 -25.01 3.83
C GLN A 7 -4.58 -25.31 3.52
N GLU A 8 -4.26 -26.59 3.28
CA GLU A 8 -2.93 -26.98 2.81
C GLU A 8 -2.61 -26.28 1.47
N GLY A 9 -1.43 -25.69 1.37
CA GLY A 9 -0.99 -24.91 0.20
C GLY A 9 -1.40 -23.43 0.22
N GLN A 10 -2.14 -22.97 1.23
CA GLN A 10 -2.47 -21.55 1.37
C GLN A 10 -1.24 -20.74 1.78
N THR A 11 -0.92 -19.67 1.04
CA THR A 11 0.12 -18.73 1.46
C THR A 11 -0.33 -17.99 2.72
N VAL A 12 0.52 -18.02 3.74
CA VAL A 12 0.30 -17.36 5.03
C VAL A 12 1.51 -16.51 5.40
N LEU A 13 1.23 -15.35 5.98
CA LEU A 13 2.21 -14.49 6.62
C LEU A 13 2.10 -14.67 8.13
N VAL A 14 3.14 -15.24 8.72
CA VAL A 14 3.23 -15.53 10.15
C VAL A 14 4.07 -14.47 10.83
N GLN A 15 3.47 -13.76 11.78
CA GLN A 15 4.15 -12.80 12.62
C GLN A 15 4.64 -13.47 13.91
N LEU A 16 5.96 -13.42 14.14
CA LEU A 16 6.62 -13.85 15.36
C LEU A 16 7.09 -12.62 16.15
N GLU A 17 7.56 -12.83 17.38
CA GLU A 17 8.07 -11.73 18.23
C GLU A 17 9.24 -10.96 17.59
N LYS A 18 10.13 -11.66 16.87
CA LYS A 18 11.38 -11.08 16.33
C LYS A 18 11.51 -11.15 14.81
N SER A 19 10.64 -11.89 14.13
CA SER A 19 10.73 -12.11 12.70
C SER A 19 9.34 -12.32 12.07
N ARG A 20 9.28 -12.20 10.75
CA ARG A 20 8.06 -12.39 9.97
C ARG A 20 8.36 -13.33 8.83
N LEU A 21 7.54 -14.36 8.70
CA LEU A 21 7.78 -15.43 7.75
C LEU A 21 6.59 -15.53 6.80
N LEU A 22 6.90 -15.44 5.50
CA LEU A 22 5.96 -15.74 4.43
C LEU A 22 6.18 -17.20 4.01
N GLY A 23 5.13 -18.01 3.93
CA GLY A 23 5.28 -19.40 3.48
C GLY A 23 3.94 -20.07 3.23
N GLU A 24 4.00 -21.28 2.68
CA GLU A 24 2.81 -22.09 2.38
C GLU A 24 2.47 -22.94 3.61
N PHE A 25 1.22 -22.85 4.08
CA PHE A 25 0.74 -23.69 5.17
C PHE A 25 0.68 -25.15 4.72
N GLN A 26 1.46 -26.03 5.37
CA GLN A 26 1.45 -27.46 5.05
C GLN A 26 0.54 -28.23 5.98
N ARG A 27 0.77 -28.12 7.29
CA ARG A 27 0.00 -28.87 8.30
C ARG A 27 0.14 -28.25 9.68
N TYR A 28 -0.87 -28.46 10.52
CA TYR A 28 -0.77 -28.24 11.95
C TYR A 28 -0.51 -29.58 12.65
N ASP A 29 0.55 -29.66 13.47
CA ASP A 29 0.82 -30.81 14.33
C ASP A 29 0.22 -30.53 15.74
N PRO A 30 -0.92 -31.15 16.09
CA PRO A 30 -1.57 -30.93 17.38
C PRO A 30 -0.78 -31.51 18.56
N ARG A 31 0.14 -32.46 18.34
CA ARG A 31 0.98 -33.04 19.41
C ARG A 31 2.11 -32.10 19.77
N MET A 32 2.74 -31.50 18.78
CA MET A 32 3.82 -30.53 18.96
C MET A 32 3.31 -29.09 19.15
N LYS A 33 2.00 -28.86 18.96
CA LYS A 33 1.36 -27.53 18.91
C LYS A 33 2.16 -26.59 17.99
N ALA A 34 2.49 -27.06 16.80
CA ALA A 34 3.33 -26.33 15.85
C ALA A 34 2.71 -26.34 14.45
N ILE A 35 2.88 -25.24 13.72
CA ILE A 35 2.55 -25.17 12.30
C ILE A 35 3.79 -25.52 11.48
N HIS A 36 3.60 -26.23 10.37
CA HIS A 36 4.65 -26.48 9.39
C HIS A 36 4.41 -25.61 8.18
N LEU A 37 5.43 -24.84 7.80
CA LEU A 37 5.42 -24.02 6.60
C LEU A 37 6.42 -24.54 5.57
N GLY A 38 5.97 -24.62 4.32
CA GLY A 38 6.79 -24.85 3.13
C GLY A 38 7.21 -23.54 2.48
N ASN A 39 8.26 -23.57 1.64
CA ASN A 39 8.73 -22.44 0.83
C ASN A 39 8.88 -21.12 1.61
N VAL A 40 9.42 -21.23 2.84
CA VAL A 40 9.44 -20.12 3.79
C VAL A 40 10.45 -19.06 3.36
N LYS A 41 10.03 -17.80 3.38
CA LYS A 41 10.86 -16.61 3.16
C LYS A 41 10.74 -15.69 4.36
N ASP A 42 11.83 -15.01 4.71
CA ASP A 42 11.75 -13.89 5.64
C ASP A 42 11.12 -12.68 4.94
N PHE A 43 10.05 -12.14 5.51
CA PHE A 43 9.30 -11.01 4.97
C PHE A 43 10.13 -9.71 4.93
N ASN A 44 11.11 -9.54 5.82
CA ASN A 44 11.91 -8.31 5.84
C ASN A 44 13.05 -8.36 4.83
N THR A 45 13.62 -9.55 4.59
CA THR A 45 14.84 -9.70 3.80
C THR A 45 14.62 -10.42 2.45
N MET A 46 13.44 -11.01 2.26
CA MET A 46 13.05 -11.84 1.11
C MET A 46 13.97 -13.03 0.85
N LYS A 47 14.78 -13.42 1.85
CA LYS A 47 15.64 -14.59 1.77
C LYS A 47 14.85 -15.86 2.03
N TYR A 48 15.02 -16.84 1.15
CA TYR A 48 14.45 -18.16 1.32
C TYR A 48 15.15 -18.94 2.43
N HIS A 49 14.36 -19.61 3.25
CA HIS A 49 14.83 -20.69 4.10
C HIS A 49 14.92 -21.97 3.27
N THR A 50 16.07 -22.65 3.36
CA THR A 50 16.36 -23.87 2.59
C THR A 50 15.58 -25.10 3.06
N ARG A 51 14.82 -25.00 4.16
CA ARG A 51 14.06 -26.12 4.76
C ARG A 51 12.69 -25.64 5.21
N ALA A 52 11.73 -26.55 5.20
CA ALA A 52 10.44 -26.34 5.84
C ALA A 52 10.64 -26.01 7.33
N VAL A 53 9.93 -24.98 7.80
CA VAL A 53 10.10 -24.48 9.17
C VAL A 53 8.90 -24.91 10.00
N ALA A 54 9.16 -25.56 11.13
CA ALA A 54 8.16 -25.85 12.15
C ALA A 54 8.15 -24.73 13.19
N ILE A 55 7.04 -24.02 13.32
CA ILE A 55 6.90 -22.87 14.21
C ILE A 55 5.96 -23.24 15.36
N PRO A 56 6.42 -23.21 16.62
CA PRO A 56 5.58 -23.46 17.78
C PRO A 56 4.47 -22.39 17.92
N GLN A 57 3.26 -22.80 18.26
CA GLN A 57 2.10 -21.91 18.44
C GLN A 57 2.37 -20.78 19.45
N ARG A 58 3.18 -21.04 20.48
CA ARG A 58 3.54 -20.05 21.50
C ARG A 58 4.35 -18.87 20.96
N ASP A 59 5.06 -19.06 19.84
CA ASP A 59 5.93 -18.05 19.24
C ASP A 59 5.17 -17.22 18.19
N ILE A 60 3.92 -17.60 17.87
CA ILE A 60 3.07 -16.97 16.87
C ILE A 60 2.22 -15.89 17.53
N LEU A 61 2.37 -14.66 17.07
CA LEU A 61 1.54 -13.53 17.48
C LEU A 61 0.24 -13.51 16.67
N THR A 62 0.37 -13.50 15.33
CA THR A 62 -0.75 -13.46 14.39
C THR A 62 -0.40 -14.20 13.10
N ILE A 63 -1.43 -14.69 12.41
CA ILE A 63 -1.32 -15.29 11.08
C ILE A 63 -2.29 -14.54 10.17
N HIS A 64 -1.77 -14.06 9.05
CA HIS A 64 -2.54 -13.43 8.00
C HIS A 64 -2.56 -14.33 6.76
N SER A 65 -3.73 -14.54 6.17
CA SER A 65 -3.87 -15.27 4.91
C SER A 65 -3.99 -14.29 3.75
N PHE A 66 -3.47 -14.66 2.59
CA PHE A 66 -3.71 -13.92 1.35
C PHE A 66 -5.03 -14.35 0.74
N SER A 67 -5.81 -13.40 0.23
CA SER A 67 -7.02 -13.72 -0.53
C SER A 67 -6.61 -14.39 -1.85
N SER A 68 -7.01 -15.65 -2.04
CA SER A 68 -6.83 -16.35 -3.31
C SER A 68 -7.59 -15.60 -4.40
N SER A 69 -6.90 -15.11 -5.42
CA SER A 69 -7.50 -14.69 -6.68
C SER A 69 -7.96 -15.91 -7.48
N SER A 70 -8.91 -16.67 -6.94
CA SER A 70 -9.68 -17.66 -7.69
C SER A 70 -11.16 -17.35 -7.50
N GLY A 71 -11.71 -16.67 -8.50
CA GLY A 71 -13.13 -16.47 -8.62
C GLY A 71 -13.82 -17.83 -8.73
N GLU A 72 -14.48 -18.26 -7.66
CA GLU A 72 -15.59 -19.20 -7.73
C GLU A 72 -16.48 -18.95 -6.51
N CYS A 73 -17.51 -18.15 -6.74
CA CYS A 73 -18.62 -17.96 -5.82
C CYS A 73 -19.36 -19.31 -5.73
N LYS A 74 -19.00 -20.16 -4.76
CA LYS A 74 -19.76 -21.37 -4.46
C LYS A 74 -21.12 -20.95 -3.91
N LYS A 75 -22.14 -21.08 -4.77
CA LYS A 75 -23.57 -20.96 -4.43
C LYS A 75 -23.88 -21.77 -3.17
N ILE A 76 -24.17 -21.10 -2.07
CA ILE A 76 -24.84 -21.72 -0.92
C ILE A 76 -26.34 -21.42 -1.07
N LYS A 77 -27.12 -22.49 -1.13
CA LYS A 77 -28.58 -22.46 -1.27
C LYS A 77 -29.19 -21.64 -0.13
N GLU A 78 -30.07 -20.72 -0.51
CA GLU A 78 -30.92 -19.94 0.37
C GLU A 78 -31.78 -20.85 1.24
N THR A 79 -31.79 -20.60 2.55
CA THR A 79 -33.00 -20.80 3.34
C THR A 79 -33.05 -19.76 4.47
N SER A 80 -33.96 -18.80 4.27
CA SER A 80 -34.65 -17.97 5.27
C SER A 80 -33.85 -17.14 6.29
N ASN A 81 -33.95 -15.83 6.09
CA ASN A 81 -34.17 -14.77 7.09
C ASN A 81 -33.29 -14.75 8.35
N LYS A 82 -32.19 -14.00 8.27
CA LYS A 82 -31.82 -12.94 9.22
C LYS A 82 -30.69 -12.11 8.62
N SER A 83 -30.80 -10.80 8.75
CA SER A 83 -29.78 -9.81 8.44
C SER A 83 -28.41 -10.21 9.02
N ILE A 84 -27.48 -10.61 8.15
CA ILE A 84 -26.08 -10.83 8.52
C ILE A 84 -25.27 -9.74 7.83
N VAL A 85 -24.88 -8.76 8.62
CA VAL A 85 -23.70 -7.93 8.35
C VAL A 85 -22.53 -8.91 8.27
N SER A 86 -22.01 -9.12 7.07
CA SER A 86 -20.84 -9.95 6.85
C SER A 86 -19.63 -9.26 7.48
N ILE A 87 -19.26 -9.74 8.66
CA ILE A 87 -17.96 -9.48 9.29
C ILE A 87 -16.94 -10.18 8.40
N GLU A 88 -16.36 -9.45 7.46
CA GLU A 88 -15.15 -9.90 6.75
C GLU A 88 -14.08 -10.19 7.80
N SER A 89 -13.45 -11.37 7.70
CA SER A 89 -12.47 -11.85 8.66
C SER A 89 -11.34 -10.83 8.81
N GLU A 90 -11.09 -10.36 10.03
CA GLU A 90 -10.11 -9.31 10.38
C GLU A 90 -8.63 -9.67 10.03
N LYS A 91 -8.37 -10.78 9.33
CA LYS A 91 -7.05 -11.38 9.14
C LYS A 91 -6.62 -11.57 7.68
N SER A 92 -7.46 -11.31 6.68
CA SER A 92 -7.03 -11.42 5.29
C SER A 92 -6.27 -10.18 4.82
N VAL A 93 -5.08 -10.37 4.27
CA VAL A 93 -4.32 -9.32 3.58
C VAL A 93 -5.10 -8.91 2.33
N ILE A 94 -5.24 -7.61 2.11
CA ILE A 94 -5.99 -7.07 0.96
C ILE A 94 -5.19 -7.16 -0.35
N LEU A 95 -3.87 -7.00 -0.25
CA LEU A 95 -2.97 -7.17 -1.39
C LEU A 95 -2.77 -8.65 -1.73
N THR A 96 -2.55 -8.93 -3.01
CA THR A 96 -2.11 -10.26 -3.45
C THR A 96 -0.68 -10.54 -2.97
N GLU A 97 -0.31 -11.81 -2.91
CA GLU A 97 1.07 -12.21 -2.58
C GLU A 97 2.08 -11.57 -3.54
N GLU A 98 1.78 -11.58 -4.84
CA GLU A 98 2.63 -10.98 -5.89
C GLU A 98 2.85 -9.48 -5.65
N GLN A 99 1.79 -8.73 -5.32
CA GLN A 99 1.90 -7.31 -5.02
C GLN A 99 2.78 -7.04 -3.80
N VAL A 100 2.62 -7.83 -2.73
CA VAL A 100 3.44 -7.69 -1.52
C VAL A 100 4.90 -8.02 -1.81
N GLN A 101 5.17 -9.09 -2.57
CA GLN A 101 6.52 -9.46 -3.00
C GLN A 101 7.15 -8.38 -3.88
N ASP A 102 6.40 -7.81 -4.82
CA ASP A 102 6.85 -6.71 -5.68
C ASP A 102 7.24 -5.47 -4.87
N VAL A 103 6.42 -5.08 -3.89
CA VAL A 103 6.74 -3.94 -3.02
C VAL A 103 8.00 -4.22 -2.19
N GLN A 104 8.15 -5.43 -1.66
CA GLN A 104 9.34 -5.81 -0.90
C GLN A 104 10.61 -5.83 -1.75
N MET A 105 10.53 -6.34 -2.97
CA MET A 105 11.63 -6.27 -3.93
C MET A 105 11.98 -4.82 -4.26
N THR A 106 10.99 -3.96 -4.36
CA THR A 106 11.18 -2.51 -4.60
C THR A 106 11.90 -1.84 -3.43
N ILE A 107 11.58 -2.21 -2.18
CA ILE A 107 12.29 -1.73 -0.98
C ILE A 107 13.75 -2.17 -0.99
N CYS A 108 14.07 -3.35 -1.51
CA CYS A 108 15.45 -3.86 -1.59
C CYS A 108 16.23 -3.28 -2.79
N ASN A 109 15.55 -2.87 -3.86
CA ASN A 109 16.14 -2.39 -5.11
C ASN A 109 15.95 -0.88 -5.32
N PHE A 110 16.16 -0.09 -4.26
CA PHE A 110 16.12 1.37 -4.38
C PHE A 110 17.34 1.92 -5.15
N GLU A 111 17.19 3.09 -5.75
CA GLU A 111 18.27 3.85 -6.36
C GLU A 111 18.67 5.04 -5.48
N TYR A 112 19.87 4.98 -4.91
CA TYR A 112 20.40 6.04 -4.04
C TYR A 112 21.26 7.03 -4.83
N ILE A 113 20.87 8.29 -4.82
CA ILE A 113 21.43 9.38 -5.62
C ILE A 113 22.05 10.41 -4.68
N MET A 114 23.38 10.54 -4.74
CA MET A 114 24.15 11.47 -3.91
C MET A 114 24.64 12.71 -4.67
N GLN A 115 24.67 12.65 -6.00
CA GLN A 115 25.26 13.67 -6.86
C GLN A 115 24.41 13.86 -8.12
N ILE A 116 24.48 15.05 -8.71
CA ILE A 116 23.84 15.38 -9.99
C ILE A 116 24.74 14.88 -11.12
N ASP A 117 24.67 13.58 -11.38
CA ASP A 117 25.45 12.90 -12.42
C ASP A 117 24.55 12.31 -13.52
N LYS A 118 25.12 11.50 -14.41
CA LYS A 118 24.37 10.82 -15.47
C LYS A 118 23.27 9.91 -14.90
N ARG A 119 23.48 9.29 -13.73
CA ARG A 119 22.50 8.40 -13.10
C ARG A 119 21.32 9.20 -12.58
N TYR A 120 21.57 10.36 -11.96
CA TYR A 120 20.52 11.29 -11.57
C TYR A 120 19.60 11.65 -12.76
N PHE A 121 20.15 12.09 -13.89
CA PHE A 121 19.32 12.46 -15.05
C PHE A 121 18.56 11.27 -15.65
N GLN A 122 19.16 10.06 -15.63
CA GLN A 122 18.47 8.84 -16.02
C GLN A 122 17.29 8.53 -15.09
N ALA A 123 17.48 8.63 -13.78
CA ALA A 123 16.45 8.44 -12.78
C ALA A 123 15.31 9.47 -12.93
N VAL A 124 15.64 10.74 -13.18
CA VAL A 124 14.63 11.79 -13.41
C VAL A 124 13.80 11.49 -14.66
N ASN A 125 14.42 11.06 -15.75
CA ASN A 125 13.69 10.71 -16.97
C ASN A 125 12.80 9.49 -16.73
N GLU A 126 13.30 8.46 -16.05
CA GLU A 126 12.50 7.29 -15.68
C GLU A 126 11.32 7.66 -14.79
N MET A 127 11.51 8.55 -13.81
CA MET A 127 10.43 9.10 -12.99
C MET A 127 9.39 9.81 -13.85
N LYS A 128 9.81 10.67 -14.78
CA LYS A 128 8.89 11.40 -15.67
C LYS A 128 8.11 10.45 -16.58
N ASP A 129 8.78 9.48 -17.20
CA ASP A 129 8.17 8.52 -18.12
C ASP A 129 7.16 7.63 -17.40
N GLN A 130 7.56 7.02 -16.28
CA GLN A 130 6.68 6.14 -15.52
C GLN A 130 5.52 6.90 -14.88
N ALA A 131 5.79 8.12 -14.38
CA ALA A 131 4.75 8.93 -13.79
C ALA A 131 3.76 9.52 -14.83
N MET A 132 4.16 9.64 -16.10
CA MET A 132 3.23 9.90 -17.20
C MET A 132 2.30 8.71 -17.45
N VAL A 133 2.80 7.47 -17.33
CA VAL A 133 2.02 6.24 -17.52
C VAL A 133 1.07 5.99 -16.35
N CYS A 134 1.57 5.99 -15.11
CA CYS A 134 0.75 5.68 -13.93
C CYS A 134 0.00 6.90 -13.37
N GLY A 135 0.40 8.11 -13.75
CA GLY A 135 -0.24 9.36 -13.33
C GLY A 135 0.00 9.75 -11.88
N LYS A 136 0.77 8.98 -11.10
CA LYS A 136 0.97 9.18 -9.65
C LYS A 136 2.44 8.98 -9.26
N ILE A 137 2.88 9.66 -8.21
CA ILE A 137 4.20 9.47 -7.59
C ILE A 137 4.08 9.60 -6.09
N ALA A 138 4.64 8.67 -5.33
CA ALA A 138 4.69 8.73 -3.88
C ALA A 138 5.86 9.61 -3.44
N VAL A 139 5.65 10.48 -2.45
CA VAL A 139 6.66 11.45 -2.01
C VAL A 139 6.74 11.49 -0.49
N ASP A 140 7.96 11.46 0.03
CA ASP A 140 8.25 11.78 1.43
C ASP A 140 9.60 12.50 1.57
N VAL A 141 9.79 13.20 2.69
CA VAL A 141 11.05 13.86 3.04
C VAL A 141 11.43 13.52 4.47
N ILE A 142 12.49 12.72 4.62
CA ILE A 142 13.07 12.46 5.94
C ILE A 142 13.64 13.76 6.48
N GLY A 143 13.32 14.05 7.74
CA GLY A 143 13.70 15.31 8.38
C GLY A 143 12.90 16.54 7.90
N GLY A 144 11.92 16.38 7.00
CA GLY A 144 11.04 17.46 6.51
C GLY A 144 9.83 17.76 7.39
N ARG A 145 9.55 16.91 8.39
CA ARG A 145 8.34 16.98 9.23
C ARG A 145 8.29 18.16 10.21
N LYS A 146 9.36 19.00 10.29
CA LYS A 146 9.37 20.26 11.06
C LYS A 146 8.98 21.50 10.21
N GLY A 147 8.41 21.29 9.03
CA GLY A 147 7.96 22.37 8.14
C GLY A 147 9.11 23.28 7.69
N ARG A 148 8.89 24.59 7.63
CA ARG A 148 9.89 25.59 7.23
C ARG A 148 11.17 25.62 8.07
N PHE A 149 11.16 25.01 9.26
CA PHE A 149 12.34 24.94 10.13
C PHE A 149 13.16 23.66 9.90
N ALA A 150 12.66 22.73 9.09
CA ALA A 150 13.40 21.56 8.66
C ALA A 150 14.43 21.91 7.60
N LYS A 151 15.55 21.17 7.60
CA LYS A 151 16.53 21.21 6.50
C LYS A 151 16.28 20.13 5.43
N GLY A 152 15.55 19.06 5.79
CA GLY A 152 15.43 17.86 4.98
C GLY A 152 16.76 17.09 4.90
N SER A 153 16.73 15.78 5.08
CA SER A 153 17.93 14.94 4.92
C SER A 153 17.90 14.12 3.65
N LEU A 154 16.72 13.62 3.27
CA LEU A 154 16.54 12.71 2.15
C LEU A 154 15.17 12.96 1.53
N LEU A 155 15.12 13.18 0.21
CA LEU A 155 13.89 13.21 -0.56
C LEU A 155 13.67 11.80 -1.13
N ILE A 156 12.48 11.27 -0.90
CA ILE A 156 12.11 9.91 -1.28
C ILE A 156 11.00 10.03 -2.32
N LEU A 157 11.21 9.41 -3.48
CA LEU A 157 10.27 9.39 -4.59
C LEU A 157 9.99 7.94 -4.97
N GLY A 158 8.73 7.52 -4.91
CA GLY A 158 8.30 6.18 -5.27
C GLY A 158 7.44 6.20 -6.54
N ILE A 159 7.87 5.50 -7.57
CA ILE A 159 7.05 5.14 -8.73
C ILE A 159 6.66 3.65 -8.61
N PRO A 160 5.74 3.13 -9.42
CA PRO A 160 5.49 1.70 -9.44
C PRO A 160 6.79 0.92 -9.65
N ARG A 161 7.07 -0.03 -8.75
CA ARG A 161 8.23 -0.95 -8.78
C ARG A 161 9.63 -0.33 -8.65
N LYS A 162 9.76 0.97 -8.40
CA LYS A 162 11.07 1.60 -8.15
C LYS A 162 11.00 2.77 -7.16
N ILE A 163 11.98 2.85 -6.28
CA ILE A 163 12.12 3.93 -5.29
C ILE A 163 13.45 4.64 -5.48
N PHE A 164 13.41 5.96 -5.48
CA PHE A 164 14.57 6.83 -5.58
C PHE A 164 14.79 7.54 -4.25
N LEU A 165 16.02 7.48 -3.76
CA LEU A 165 16.47 8.13 -2.53
C LEU A 165 17.46 9.24 -2.92
N VAL A 166 17.01 10.49 -2.89
CA VAL A 166 17.80 11.65 -3.30
C VAL A 166 18.37 12.34 -2.06
N ASP A 167 19.70 12.29 -1.92
CA ASP A 167 20.41 12.79 -0.74
C ASP A 167 20.54 14.31 -0.75
N LEU A 168 19.58 14.96 -0.09
CA LEU A 168 19.55 16.42 0.03
C LEU A 168 20.73 16.98 0.82
N MET A 169 21.34 16.20 1.73
CA MET A 169 22.52 16.68 2.46
C MET A 169 23.77 16.68 1.59
N SER A 170 23.90 15.71 0.69
CA SER A 170 25.02 15.62 -0.25
C SER A 170 24.87 16.60 -1.41
N ILE A 171 23.65 16.76 -1.93
CA ILE A 171 23.34 17.68 -3.05
C ILE A 171 23.20 19.13 -2.57
N GLY A 172 22.75 19.35 -1.34
CA GLY A 172 22.59 20.66 -0.71
C GLY A 172 21.24 21.34 -1.00
N CYS A 173 20.52 20.91 -2.02
CA CYS A 173 19.20 21.43 -2.38
C CYS A 173 18.34 20.37 -3.09
N ILE A 174 17.08 20.70 -3.35
CA ILE A 174 16.25 19.95 -4.31
C ILE A 174 16.59 20.47 -5.71
N PRO A 175 17.11 19.63 -6.62
CA PRO A 175 17.39 20.01 -8.01
C PRO A 175 16.15 20.48 -8.78
N ASP A 176 16.33 21.34 -9.76
CA ASP A 176 15.24 21.96 -10.51
C ASP A 176 14.40 20.94 -11.31
N GLU A 177 15.01 19.89 -11.85
CA GLU A 177 14.25 18.88 -12.60
C GLU A 177 13.30 18.07 -11.71
N LEU A 178 13.60 17.93 -10.42
CA LEU A 178 12.70 17.35 -9.43
C LEU A 178 11.65 18.37 -8.97
N LYS A 179 11.99 19.66 -8.87
CA LYS A 179 11.00 20.72 -8.61
C LYS A 179 9.92 20.72 -9.69
N ASP A 180 10.31 20.56 -10.95
CA ASP A 180 9.36 20.48 -12.06
C ASP A 180 8.32 19.36 -11.84
N ILE A 181 8.75 18.18 -11.39
CA ILE A 181 7.86 17.05 -11.08
C ILE A 181 6.93 17.39 -9.90
N LEU A 182 7.45 18.04 -8.86
CA LEU A 182 6.71 18.38 -7.65
C LEU A 182 5.65 19.48 -7.89
N VAL A 183 5.97 20.47 -8.72
CA VAL A 183 5.08 21.61 -9.04
C VAL A 183 4.11 21.26 -10.17
N ALA A 184 4.44 20.32 -11.05
CA ALA A 184 3.55 19.91 -12.13
C ALA A 184 2.24 19.32 -11.58
N ARG A 185 1.11 19.60 -12.25
CA ARG A 185 -0.18 19.00 -11.90
C ARG A 185 -0.17 17.47 -12.08
N LYS A 186 0.58 16.96 -13.06
CA LYS A 186 0.82 15.53 -13.23
C LYS A 186 2.31 15.25 -13.17
N PRO A 187 2.75 14.20 -12.47
CA PRO A 187 1.93 13.23 -11.73
C PRO A 187 1.29 13.79 -10.44
N GLN A 188 0.23 13.14 -9.97
CA GLN A 188 -0.35 13.40 -8.64
C GLN A 188 0.64 12.96 -7.56
N LYS A 189 0.90 13.80 -6.54
CA LYS A 189 1.81 13.45 -5.43
C LYS A 189 1.04 12.76 -4.32
N ILE A 190 1.32 11.48 -4.09
CA ILE A 190 0.77 10.72 -2.98
C ILE A 190 1.67 10.97 -1.76
N ILE A 191 1.10 11.57 -0.72
CA ILE A 191 1.79 11.91 0.52
C ILE A 191 0.97 11.39 1.69
N HIS A 192 1.62 11.06 2.80
CA HIS A 192 0.93 10.81 4.06
C HIS A 192 1.19 11.97 5.01
N ASP A 193 0.12 12.59 5.51
CA ASP A 193 0.17 13.75 6.40
C ASP A 193 1.00 14.89 5.78
N SER A 194 0.47 15.45 4.70
CA SER A 194 1.15 16.42 3.85
C SER A 194 1.32 17.80 4.49
N CYS A 195 0.66 18.08 5.63
CA CYS A 195 0.62 19.43 6.21
C CYS A 195 2.02 20.02 6.45
N ALA A 196 2.86 19.32 7.23
CA ALA A 196 4.22 19.77 7.53
C ALA A 196 5.13 19.73 6.29
N LEU A 197 4.98 18.72 5.43
CA LEU A 197 5.77 18.61 4.20
C LEU A 197 5.47 19.75 3.24
N ASN A 198 4.21 20.15 3.12
CA ASN A 198 3.81 21.26 2.27
C ASN A 198 4.42 22.59 2.75
N ASP A 199 4.46 22.84 4.07
CA ASP A 199 5.17 24.01 4.63
C ASP A 199 6.69 23.94 4.37
N TYR A 200 7.29 22.76 4.47
CA TYR A 200 8.69 22.54 4.12
C TYR A 200 8.97 22.87 2.64
N PHE A 201 8.21 22.32 1.70
CA PHE A 201 8.36 22.62 0.27
C PHE A 201 8.11 24.09 -0.04
N HIS A 202 7.08 24.69 0.57
CA HIS A 202 6.76 26.11 0.40
C HIS A 202 7.93 27.00 0.86
N SER A 203 8.63 26.66 1.95
CA SER A 203 9.83 27.38 2.40
C SER A 203 10.99 27.34 1.39
N LEU A 204 11.00 26.34 0.51
CA LEU A 204 11.97 26.19 -0.58
C LEU A 204 11.47 26.79 -1.91
N GLY A 205 10.34 27.50 -1.90
CA GLY A 205 9.72 28.07 -3.10
C GLY A 205 9.01 27.04 -3.98
N ILE A 206 8.72 25.84 -3.46
CA ILE A 206 8.07 24.75 -4.19
C ILE A 206 6.61 24.69 -3.73
N THR A 207 5.68 24.95 -4.64
CA THR A 207 4.24 24.77 -4.39
C THR A 207 3.81 23.44 -4.96
N LEU A 208 3.53 22.45 -4.11
CA LEU A 208 3.04 21.16 -4.55
C LEU A 208 1.66 21.32 -5.22
N ALA A 209 1.51 20.83 -6.44
CA ALA A 209 0.22 20.75 -7.12
C ALA A 209 -0.38 19.34 -7.00
N ASP A 210 -1.70 19.15 -7.13
CA ASP A 210 -2.34 17.81 -7.21
C ASP A 210 -1.80 16.78 -6.19
N VAL A 211 -2.10 17.01 -4.90
CA VAL A 211 -1.67 16.15 -3.79
C VAL A 211 -2.83 15.21 -3.42
N SER A 212 -2.55 13.91 -3.31
CA SER A 212 -3.43 12.93 -2.68
C SER A 212 -2.87 12.57 -1.32
N ASP A 213 -3.57 13.00 -0.25
CA ASP A 213 -3.12 12.79 1.11
C ASP A 213 -3.79 11.55 1.73
N THR A 214 -3.00 10.51 1.97
CA THR A 214 -3.48 9.24 2.54
C THR A 214 -3.92 9.37 4.00
N TRP A 215 -3.41 10.34 4.77
CA TRP A 215 -3.90 10.62 6.12
C TRP A 215 -5.28 11.29 6.09
N VAL A 216 -5.49 12.24 5.17
CA VAL A 216 -6.81 12.85 4.95
C VAL A 216 -7.82 11.81 4.45
N ALA A 217 -7.40 10.94 3.53
CA ALA A 217 -8.24 9.85 3.05
C ALA A 217 -8.61 8.86 4.17
N HIS A 218 -7.65 8.51 5.03
CA HIS A 218 -7.88 7.66 6.20
C HIS A 218 -8.92 8.28 7.16
N THR A 219 -8.75 9.55 7.54
CA THR A 219 -9.65 10.23 8.48
C THR A 219 -11.05 10.37 7.90
N SER A 220 -11.15 10.61 6.60
CA SER A 220 -12.43 10.64 5.88
C SER A 220 -13.11 9.26 5.84
N ALA A 221 -12.35 8.20 5.59
CA ALA A 221 -12.87 6.83 5.51
C ALA A 221 -13.30 6.26 6.87
N THR A 222 -12.60 6.60 7.94
CA THR A 222 -12.80 6.01 9.28
C THR A 222 -13.49 6.93 10.27
N GLN A 223 -13.66 8.21 9.92
CA GLN A 223 -14.20 9.26 10.79
C GLN A 223 -13.41 9.46 12.10
N THR A 224 -12.14 9.03 12.14
CA THR A 224 -11.25 9.26 13.28
C THR A 224 -10.43 10.53 13.09
N THR A 225 -10.07 11.17 14.20
CA THR A 225 -9.11 12.29 14.23
C THR A 225 -7.78 11.89 14.86
N LYS A 226 -7.65 10.65 15.34
CA LYS A 226 -6.42 10.15 15.97
C LYS A 226 -5.33 9.98 14.93
N HIS A 227 -4.31 10.83 14.99
CA HIS A 227 -3.12 10.73 14.13
C HIS A 227 -2.48 9.35 14.23
N ILE A 228 -2.17 8.78 13.07
CA ILE A 228 -1.42 7.54 12.92
C ILE A 228 -0.33 7.76 11.87
N GLY A 229 0.77 7.03 11.98
CA GLY A 229 1.83 7.07 10.97
C GLY A 229 1.53 6.22 9.74
N VAL A 230 2.37 6.34 8.69
CA VAL A 230 2.25 5.54 7.45
C VAL A 230 2.13 4.05 7.74
N ASN A 231 3.00 3.51 8.59
CA ASN A 231 3.03 2.06 8.87
C ASN A 231 1.78 1.58 9.61
N GLU A 232 1.25 2.39 10.52
CA GLU A 232 0.00 2.08 11.22
C GLU A 232 -1.18 2.14 10.24
N CYS A 233 -1.19 3.14 9.35
CA CYS A 233 -2.21 3.27 8.31
C CYS A 233 -2.16 2.08 7.33
N VAL A 234 -0.97 1.66 6.89
CA VAL A 234 -0.76 0.45 6.07
C VAL A 234 -1.23 -0.80 6.81
N ALA A 235 -0.89 -0.94 8.09
CA ALA A 235 -1.32 -2.11 8.87
C ALA A 235 -2.85 -2.17 9.02
N GLN A 236 -3.49 -1.03 9.25
CA GLN A 236 -4.93 -0.95 9.43
C GLN A 236 -5.69 -1.22 8.12
N HIS A 237 -5.22 -0.63 7.02
CA HIS A 237 -5.95 -0.62 5.74
C HIS A 237 -5.52 -1.70 4.76
N LEU A 238 -4.26 -2.13 4.76
CA LEU A 238 -3.80 -3.24 3.89
C LEU A 238 -3.75 -4.58 4.64
N LYS A 239 -4.04 -4.57 5.95
CA LYS A 239 -3.96 -5.73 6.86
C LYS A 239 -2.59 -6.42 6.84
N LEU A 240 -1.55 -5.65 6.54
CA LEU A 240 -0.17 -6.10 6.58
C LEU A 240 0.40 -5.90 7.99
N PRO A 241 1.04 -6.90 8.60
CA PRO A 241 1.75 -6.71 9.85
C PRO A 241 2.96 -5.83 9.58
N MET A 242 2.80 -4.51 9.70
CA MET A 242 3.89 -3.56 9.67
C MET A 242 4.49 -3.47 11.07
N THR A 243 5.80 -3.30 11.16
CA THR A 243 6.43 -3.04 12.46
C THR A 243 6.10 -1.59 12.76
N THR A 244 5.39 -1.35 13.85
CA THR A 244 5.24 -0.02 14.40
C THR A 244 6.66 0.51 14.61
N MET A 245 7.05 1.55 13.87
CA MET A 245 8.40 2.13 13.91
C MET A 245 8.69 2.83 15.24
N THR A 246 7.86 2.58 16.26
CA THR A 246 7.91 3.21 17.59
C THR A 246 9.20 2.91 18.35
N GLN A 247 10.11 2.09 17.80
CA GLN A 247 11.44 1.81 18.37
C GLN A 247 12.61 2.36 17.54
N GLN A 248 12.37 3.05 16.42
CA GLN A 248 13.45 3.52 15.52
C GLN A 248 13.65 5.04 15.52
N GLU A 249 13.08 5.74 16.51
CA GLU A 249 13.31 7.17 16.75
C GLU A 249 14.79 7.54 17.00
N GLU A 250 15.69 6.56 17.15
CA GLU A 250 17.13 6.78 17.33
C GLU A 250 17.97 6.69 16.04
N ILE A 251 17.38 6.35 14.89
CA ILE A 251 18.17 6.23 13.65
C ILE A 251 18.41 7.62 13.05
N SER A 252 19.62 8.12 13.28
CA SER A 252 20.04 9.43 12.79
C SER A 252 20.38 9.41 11.30
N PHE A 253 19.51 10.01 10.47
CA PHE A 253 19.74 10.24 9.04
C PHE A 253 20.68 11.42 8.75
N THR A 254 21.56 11.80 9.68
CA THR A 254 22.50 12.92 9.54
C THR A 254 23.90 12.48 9.13
N LYS A 255 24.29 11.24 9.43
CA LYS A 255 25.61 10.70 9.07
C LYS A 255 25.61 10.27 7.60
N ARG A 256 26.77 10.36 6.95
CA ARG A 256 26.98 9.96 5.55
C ARG A 256 28.25 9.12 5.40
N PRO A 257 28.29 8.17 4.45
CA PRO A 257 27.16 7.70 3.63
C PRO A 257 26.08 7.01 4.48
N LEU A 258 24.84 6.97 3.97
CA LEU A 258 23.77 6.21 4.64
C LEU A 258 24.06 4.71 4.52
N ASP A 259 23.75 3.96 5.57
CA ASP A 259 23.84 2.50 5.52
C ASP A 259 22.63 1.90 4.76
N LEU A 260 22.74 0.63 4.39
CA LEU A 260 21.71 -0.07 3.63
C LEU A 260 20.38 -0.16 4.42
N GLU A 261 20.46 -0.29 5.74
CA GLU A 261 19.28 -0.43 6.61
C GLU A 261 18.51 0.89 6.72
N GLN A 262 19.22 2.02 6.83
CA GLN A 262 18.71 3.38 6.78
C GLN A 262 18.02 3.66 5.45
N CYS A 263 18.65 3.28 4.34
CA CYS A 263 18.04 3.43 3.02
C CYS A 263 16.78 2.58 2.85
N ALA A 264 16.81 1.31 3.28
CA ALA A 264 15.63 0.44 3.26
C ALA A 264 14.51 0.99 4.18
N LEU A 265 14.87 1.58 5.32
CA LEU A 265 13.93 2.21 6.24
C LEU A 265 13.27 3.45 5.65
N ALA A 266 14.05 4.29 4.97
CA ALA A 266 13.55 5.41 4.21
C ALA A 266 12.60 4.93 3.09
N ALA A 267 13.01 3.95 2.29
CA ALA A 267 12.21 3.41 1.21
C ALA A 267 10.83 2.90 1.68
N LYS A 268 10.75 2.30 2.87
CA LYS A 268 9.47 1.83 3.46
C LYS A 268 8.43 2.95 3.64
N GLN A 269 8.84 4.22 3.79
CA GLN A 269 7.89 5.33 3.97
C GLN A 269 7.02 5.58 2.73
N VAL A 270 7.51 5.25 1.53
CA VAL A 270 6.76 5.45 0.28
C VAL A 270 6.32 4.15 -0.38
N ALA A 271 6.93 3.02 -0.03
CA ALA A 271 6.79 1.75 -0.75
C ALA A 271 5.33 1.29 -0.88
N PHE A 272 4.53 1.45 0.17
CA PHE A 272 3.14 1.06 0.19
C PHE A 272 2.16 2.20 -0.13
N LEU A 273 2.63 3.43 -0.38
CA LEU A 273 1.74 4.58 -0.53
C LEU A 273 0.85 4.50 -1.78
N HIS A 274 1.35 3.94 -2.89
CA HIS A 274 0.53 3.71 -4.09
C HIS A 274 -0.65 2.79 -3.77
N HIS A 275 -0.36 1.60 -3.23
CA HIS A 275 -1.38 0.62 -2.85
C HIS A 275 -2.35 1.15 -1.77
N LEU A 276 -1.81 1.83 -0.76
CA LEU A 276 -2.62 2.44 0.30
C LEU A 276 -3.57 3.51 -0.27
N ASN A 277 -3.06 4.36 -1.15
CA ASN A 277 -3.84 5.40 -1.79
C ASN A 277 -4.97 4.81 -2.65
N ASP A 278 -4.66 3.82 -3.47
CA ASP A 278 -5.66 3.20 -4.34
C ASP A 278 -6.76 2.53 -3.51
N HIS A 279 -6.39 1.78 -2.46
CA HIS A 279 -7.36 1.16 -1.56
C HIS A 279 -8.23 2.19 -0.80
N LEU A 280 -7.63 3.26 -0.27
CA LEU A 280 -8.38 4.32 0.39
C LEU A 280 -9.32 5.04 -0.58
N GLN A 281 -8.89 5.28 -1.82
CA GLN A 281 -9.73 5.87 -2.86
C GLN A 281 -10.92 4.97 -3.20
N GLU A 282 -10.72 3.65 -3.26
CA GLU A 282 -11.82 2.68 -3.43
C GLU A 282 -12.83 2.74 -2.29
N ILE A 283 -12.38 2.88 -1.04
CA ILE A 283 -13.28 3.02 0.11
C ILE A 283 -14.08 4.34 0.01
N LEU A 284 -13.41 5.45 -0.29
CA LEU A 284 -14.05 6.77 -0.38
C LEU A 284 -15.07 6.84 -1.52
N LEU A 285 -14.80 6.16 -2.63
CA LEU A 285 -15.66 6.13 -3.82
C LEU A 285 -16.55 4.88 -3.89
N LYS A 286 -16.67 4.12 -2.80
CA LYS A 286 -17.39 2.83 -2.78
C LYS A 286 -18.82 2.96 -3.29
N THR A 287 -19.58 3.95 -2.81
CA THR A 287 -20.97 4.18 -3.23
C THR A 287 -21.08 4.50 -4.71
N TYR A 288 -20.13 5.26 -5.26
CA TYR A 288 -20.04 5.54 -6.68
C TYR A 288 -19.79 4.27 -7.49
N TYR A 289 -18.81 3.46 -7.10
CA TYR A 289 -18.50 2.21 -7.81
C TYR A 289 -19.62 1.16 -7.72
N GLU A 290 -20.31 1.08 -6.58
CA GLU A 290 -21.50 0.24 -6.41
C GLU A 290 -22.64 0.69 -7.34
N ALA A 291 -22.85 2.00 -7.50
CA ALA A 291 -23.81 2.53 -8.46
C ALA A 291 -23.41 2.18 -9.90
N CYS A 292 -22.13 2.33 -10.27
CA CYS A 292 -21.62 1.92 -11.59
C CYS A 292 -21.84 0.42 -11.86
N LYS A 293 -21.55 -0.43 -10.89
CA LYS A 293 -21.76 -1.88 -10.99
C LYS A 293 -23.24 -2.24 -11.13
N THR A 294 -24.09 -1.58 -10.35
CA THR A 294 -25.55 -1.75 -10.43
C THR A 294 -26.07 -1.35 -11.81
N TYR A 295 -25.58 -0.24 -12.35
CA TYR A 295 -25.91 0.23 -13.70
C TYR A 295 -25.44 -0.75 -14.79
N GLN A 296 -24.20 -1.23 -14.70
CA GLN A 296 -23.64 -2.22 -15.62
C GLN A 296 -24.44 -3.53 -15.61
N ASN A 297 -24.87 -3.97 -14.43
CA ASN A 297 -25.62 -5.22 -14.24
C ASN A 297 -27.10 -5.11 -14.59
N GLY A 298 -27.68 -3.91 -14.50
CA GLY A 298 -29.12 -3.69 -14.64
C GLY A 298 -29.70 -4.08 -16.01
N ILE A 299 -28.89 -4.11 -17.07
CA ILE A 299 -29.29 -4.56 -18.40
C ILE A 299 -28.65 -5.91 -18.74
N SER A 300 -27.39 -6.12 -18.37
CA SER A 300 -26.63 -7.33 -18.72
C SER A 300 -27.13 -8.61 -18.03
N GLN A 301 -27.95 -8.49 -16.99
CA GLN A 301 -28.56 -9.64 -16.30
C GLN A 301 -29.91 -10.07 -16.89
N HIS A 302 -30.40 -9.40 -17.94
CA HIS A 302 -31.67 -9.73 -18.58
C HIS A 302 -31.45 -10.40 -19.95
N ASP A 303 -31.94 -11.63 -20.10
CA ASP A 303 -31.85 -12.41 -21.34
C ASP A 303 -32.90 -12.02 -22.40
N ASP A 304 -33.88 -11.17 -22.07
CA ASP A 304 -34.92 -10.71 -23.00
C ASP A 304 -34.46 -9.49 -23.80
N PRO A 305 -34.22 -9.62 -25.13
CA PRO A 305 -33.77 -8.53 -25.97
C PRO A 305 -34.80 -7.39 -26.10
N THR A 306 -36.08 -7.66 -25.87
CA THR A 306 -37.15 -6.65 -25.92
C THR A 306 -37.10 -5.74 -24.70
N TYR A 307 -36.89 -6.32 -23.51
CA TYR A 307 -36.70 -5.58 -22.26
C TYR A 307 -35.46 -4.67 -22.33
N VAL A 308 -34.36 -5.19 -22.87
CA VAL A 308 -33.12 -4.43 -23.10
C VAL A 308 -33.35 -3.23 -24.00
N ALA A 309 -34.02 -3.41 -25.15
CA ALA A 309 -34.30 -2.35 -26.10
C ALA A 309 -35.22 -1.25 -25.53
N VAL A 310 -36.25 -1.63 -24.77
CA VAL A 310 -37.19 -0.68 -24.14
C VAL A 310 -36.51 0.11 -23.02
N ARG A 311 -35.70 -0.54 -22.16
CA ARG A 311 -35.01 0.15 -21.06
C ARG A 311 -33.96 1.16 -21.56
N MET A 312 -33.18 0.82 -22.60
CA MET A 312 -32.20 1.75 -23.18
C MET A 312 -32.84 2.99 -23.83
N GLY A 313 -34.08 2.86 -24.35
CA GLY A 313 -34.84 3.97 -24.93
C GLY A 313 -35.73 4.73 -23.94
N SER A 314 -35.84 4.28 -22.67
CA SER A 314 -36.81 4.83 -21.72
C SER A 314 -36.33 6.10 -21.01
N LYS A 315 -37.23 7.07 -20.83
CA LYS A 315 -37.00 8.27 -20.00
C LYS A 315 -36.66 7.92 -18.55
N ASP A 316 -37.21 6.83 -18.03
CA ASP A 316 -36.99 6.36 -16.66
C ASP A 316 -35.52 6.04 -16.36
N PHE A 317 -34.79 5.54 -17.36
CA PHE A 317 -33.36 5.28 -17.24
C PHE A 317 -32.55 6.59 -17.12
N GLN A 318 -32.94 7.63 -17.87
CA GLN A 318 -32.33 8.95 -17.76
C GLN A 318 -32.72 9.69 -16.48
N GLU A 319 -33.94 9.46 -15.96
CA GLU A 319 -34.36 10.00 -14.66
C GLU A 319 -33.69 9.27 -13.48
N TRP A 320 -33.41 7.97 -13.60
CA TRP A 320 -32.63 7.24 -12.60
C TRP A 320 -31.19 7.76 -12.51
N LEU A 321 -30.55 8.05 -13.65
CA LEU A 321 -29.21 8.67 -13.69
C LEU A 321 -29.17 10.07 -13.04
N ARG A 322 -30.30 10.79 -12.98
CA ARG A 322 -30.39 12.12 -12.34
C ARG A 322 -30.53 12.09 -10.82
N LYS A 323 -30.76 10.92 -10.22
CA LYS A 323 -30.96 10.77 -8.77
C LYS A 323 -29.67 10.43 -8.00
N PHE A 324 -28.56 10.29 -8.72
CA PHE A 324 -27.19 10.15 -8.20
C PHE A 324 -26.38 11.38 -8.61
#